data_AF-A0A519MB85-F1
#
_entry.id   AF-A0A519MB85-F1
#
_cell.length_a   1.000
_cell.length_b   1.000
_cell.length_c   1.000
_cell.angle_alpha   90.00
_cell.angle_beta   90.00
_cell.angle_gamma   90.00
#
_symmetry.space_group_name_H-M   'P 1'
#
loop_
_entity.id
_entity.type
_entity.pdbx_description
1 polymer ?
#
loop_
_entity_poly.entity_id
_entity_poly.type
_entity_poly.pdbx_seq_one_letter_code
_entity_poly.pdbx_strand_id
1 'polypeptide(L)'
;MSFSFYIARRYTISRSKSTAVNIITRIAALGIVVSTAALFVILSVFSGLKDYSIAFTNTTDPDLKISASLGKSFTISPKQEQQLKAVKGIAAYSKTVEERVL
;
A
#
# COMPACT_ATOMS: atom_id res chain seq x y z
N MET A 1 -22.91 16.15 28.17
CA MET A 1 -21.43 15.99 28.24
C MET A 1 -21.11 15.20 29.50
N SER A 2 -20.21 14.21 29.43
CA SER A 2 -19.71 13.55 30.64
C SER A 2 -18.98 14.58 31.52
N PHE A 3 -19.16 14.46 32.84
CA PHE A 3 -18.52 15.35 33.82
C PHE A 3 -17.00 15.43 33.62
N SER A 4 -16.34 14.29 33.33
CA SER A 4 -14.91 14.21 33.07
C SER A 4 -14.44 15.04 31.88
N PHE A 5 -15.22 15.10 30.79
CA PHE A 5 -14.87 15.92 29.62
C PHE A 5 -14.99 17.43 29.91
N TYR A 6 -16.01 17.82 30.69
CA TYR A 6 -16.17 19.21 31.15
C TYR A 6 -14.96 19.67 31.97
N ILE A 7 -14.50 18.83 32.91
CA ILE A 7 -13.31 19.12 33.72
C ILE A 7 -12.06 19.17 32.85
N ALA A 8 -11.83 18.17 32.00
CA ALA A 8 -10.66 18.13 31.12
C ALA A 8 -10.54 19.39 30.24
N ARG A 9 -11.62 19.78 29.56
CA ARG A 9 -11.65 20.98 28.69
C ARG A 9 -11.38 22.27 29.47
N ARG A 10 -11.91 22.39 30.69
CA ARG A 10 -11.69 23.56 31.55
C ARG A 10 -10.22 23.75 31.91
N TYR A 11 -9.50 22.66 32.18
CA TYR A 11 -8.09 22.72 32.59
C TYR A 11 -7.10 22.75 31.42
N THR A 12 -7.43 22.18 30.27
CA THR A 12 -6.56 22.27 29.07
C THR A 12 -6.50 23.67 28.45
N ILE A 13 -7.58 24.46 28.59
CA ILE A 13 -7.67 25.82 28.03
C ILE A 13 -7.33 26.90 29.08
N SER A 14 -7.28 26.53 30.36
CA SER A 14 -6.97 27.43 31.48
C SER A 14 -5.55 28.02 31.36
N ARG A 15 -5.45 29.35 31.36
CA ARG A 15 -4.15 30.05 31.42
C ARG A 15 -3.59 29.98 32.84
N SER A 16 -2.56 29.15 33.04
CA SER A 16 -1.77 29.14 34.27
C SER A 16 -0.99 30.46 34.43
N LYS A 17 -0.85 30.95 35.66
CA LYS A 17 0.05 32.08 35.99
C LYS A 17 1.53 31.73 35.81
N SER A 18 1.88 30.44 35.77
CA SER A 18 3.24 29.98 35.55
C SER A 18 3.57 29.93 34.06
N THR A 19 4.22 30.99 33.57
CA THR A 19 4.65 31.14 32.17
C THR A 19 5.54 29.99 31.71
N ALA A 20 6.46 29.52 32.55
CA ALA A 20 7.38 28.42 32.23
C ALA A 20 6.64 27.10 31.94
N VAL A 21 5.65 26.76 32.78
CA VAL A 21 4.84 25.54 32.60
C VAL A 21 4.05 25.61 31.29
N ASN A 22 3.42 26.76 31.00
CA ASN A 22 2.67 26.96 29.76
C ASN A 22 3.54 26.83 28.50
N ILE A 23 4.81 27.26 28.55
CA ILE A 23 5.76 27.07 27.44
C ILE A 23 6.06 25.59 27.23
N ILE A 24 6.41 24.85 28.29
CA ILE A 24 6.73 23.41 28.20
C ILE A 24 5.53 22.63 27.66
N THR A 25 4.32 22.88 28.18
CA THR A 25 3.09 22.20 27.73
C THR A 25 2.81 22.47 26.26
N ARG A 26 3.03 23.70 25.77
CA ARG A 26 2.83 24.03 24.34
C ARG A 26 3.84 23.33 23.44
N ILE A 27 5.11 23.30 23.84
CA ILE A 27 6.16 22.59 23.09
C ILE A 27 5.85 21.10 23.04
N ALA A 28 5.45 20.50 24.17
CA ALA A 28 5.07 19.09 24.22
C ALA A 28 3.86 18.78 23.30
N ALA A 29 2.81 19.59 23.38
CA ALA A 29 1.62 19.42 22.54
C ALA A 29 1.95 19.57 21.05
N LEU A 30 2.74 20.59 20.68
CA LEU A 30 3.17 20.81 19.30
C LEU A 30 4.07 19.66 18.82
N GLY A 31 4.96 19.18 19.67
CA GLY A 31 5.81 18.01 19.39
C GLY A 31 4.97 16.78 19.05
N ILE A 32 3.94 16.47 19.84
CA ILE A 32 3.04 15.34 19.57
C ILE A 32 2.34 15.53 18.20
N VAL A 33 1.77 16.70 17.95
CA VAL A 33 1.05 16.98 16.69
C VAL A 33 1.97 16.82 15.48
N VAL A 34 3.17 17.40 15.52
CA VAL A 34 4.14 17.30 14.43
C VAL A 34 4.61 15.86 14.24
N SER A 35 4.87 15.14 15.33
CA SER A 35 5.30 13.73 15.29
C SER A 35 4.25 12.84 14.64
N THR A 36 2.99 12.97 15.06
CA THR A 36 1.88 12.18 14.51
C THR A 36 1.61 12.55 13.05
N ALA A 37 1.66 13.84 12.69
CA ALA A 37 1.49 14.29 11.32
C ALA A 37 2.62 13.76 10.40
N ALA A 38 3.87 13.81 10.86
CA ALA A 38 5.00 13.29 10.10
C ALA A 38 4.87 11.78 9.85
N LEU A 39 4.51 11.01 10.89
CA LEU A 39 4.27 9.57 10.75
C LEU A 39 3.13 9.28 9.76
N PHE A 40 2.04 10.04 9.83
CA PHE A 40 0.91 9.90 8.91
C PHE A 40 1.30 10.15 7.45
N VAL A 41 2.07 11.20 7.19
CA VAL A 41 2.56 11.52 5.84
C VAL A 41 3.45 10.40 5.31
N ILE A 42 4.40 9.91 6.12
CA ILE A 42 5.28 8.81 5.73
C ILE A 42 4.46 7.57 5.35
N LEU A 43 3.55 7.13 6.22
CA LEU A 43 2.71 5.96 5.97
C LEU A 43 1.87 6.12 4.70
N SER A 44 1.36 7.32 4.44
CA SER A 44 0.57 7.63 3.25
C SER A 44 1.40 7.49 1.96
N VAL A 45 2.63 8.02 1.95
CA VAL A 45 3.55 7.89 0.81
C VAL A 45 3.92 6.42 0.59
N PHE A 46 4.26 5.68 1.65
CA PHE A 46 4.57 4.25 1.53
C PHE A 46 3.40 3.42 0.99
N SER A 47 2.18 3.72 1.43
CA SER A 47 0.98 3.06 0.88
C SER A 47 0.84 3.32 -0.61
N GLY A 48 0.97 4.59 -1.04
CA GLY A 48 0.89 4.95 -2.46
C GLY A 48 1.99 4.29 -3.31
N LEU A 49 3.24 4.28 -2.81
CA LEU A 49 4.35 3.62 -3.50
C LEU A 49 4.16 2.11 -3.62
N LYS A 50 3.61 1.45 -2.60
CA LYS A 50 3.27 0.03 -2.64
C LYS A 50 2.24 -0.27 -3.73
N ASP A 51 1.16 0.50 -3.77
CA ASP A 51 0.08 0.27 -4.74
C ASP A 51 0.58 0.55 -6.17
N TYR A 52 1.39 1.59 -6.35
CA TYR A 52 2.09 1.86 -7.62
C TYR A 52 2.99 0.69 -8.03
N SER A 53 3.81 0.17 -7.12
CA SER A 53 4.71 -0.95 -7.40
C SER A 53 3.94 -2.20 -7.85
N ILE A 54 2.81 -2.51 -7.20
CA ILE A 54 1.95 -3.65 -7.57
C ILE A 54 1.32 -3.43 -8.94
N ALA A 55 0.77 -2.23 -9.19
CA ALA A 55 0.17 -1.90 -10.49
C ALA A 55 1.19 -1.99 -11.65
N PHE A 56 2.42 -1.55 -11.40
CA PHE A 56 3.52 -1.65 -12.36
C PHE A 56 3.86 -3.12 -12.69
N THR A 57 3.99 -3.97 -11.66
CA THR A 57 4.22 -5.41 -11.85
C THR A 57 3.05 -6.07 -12.59
N ASN A 58 1.81 -5.82 -12.20
CA ASN A 58 0.62 -6.41 -12.83
C ASN A 58 0.42 -6.00 -14.30
N THR A 59 0.99 -4.86 -14.73
CA THR A 59 0.93 -4.44 -16.13
C THR A 59 1.89 -5.24 -17.01
N THR A 60 2.97 -5.75 -16.42
CA THR A 60 4.05 -6.44 -17.15
C THR A 60 3.94 -7.96 -17.01
N ASP A 61 3.53 -8.43 -15.84
CA ASP A 61 3.44 -9.85 -15.51
C ASP A 61 1.98 -10.33 -15.52
N PRO A 62 1.67 -11.44 -16.23
CA PRO A 62 0.33 -12.00 -16.21
C PRO A 62 0.06 -12.74 -14.88
N ASP A 63 -1.22 -12.84 -14.49
CA ASP A 63 -1.63 -13.58 -13.29
C ASP A 63 -1.19 -15.06 -13.33
N LEU A 64 -1.15 -15.65 -14.52
CA LEU A 64 -0.74 -17.03 -14.77
C LEU A 64 0.27 -17.07 -15.92
N LYS A 65 1.48 -17.55 -15.63
CA LYS A 65 2.54 -17.79 -16.63
C LYS A 65 2.84 -19.28 -16.70
N ILE A 66 2.75 -19.84 -17.91
CA ILE A 66 3.11 -21.23 -18.19
C ILE A 66 4.49 -21.24 -18.85
N SER A 67 5.42 -21.97 -18.27
CA SER A 67 6.77 -22.18 -18.81
C SER A 67 7.03 -23.68 -19.03
N ALA A 68 7.99 -24.00 -19.91
CA ALA A 68 8.44 -25.37 -20.09
C ALA A 68 9.13 -25.86 -18.81
N SER A 69 8.73 -27.03 -18.30
CA SER A 69 9.41 -27.68 -17.16
C SER A 69 10.74 -28.32 -17.58
N LEU A 70 10.82 -28.79 -18.83
CA LEU A 70 11.99 -29.44 -19.42
C LEU A 70 12.24 -28.86 -20.81
N GLY A 71 13.48 -28.46 -21.09
CA GLY A 71 13.87 -27.84 -22.36
C GLY A 71 13.62 -26.33 -22.42
N LYS A 72 13.78 -25.74 -23.61
CA LYS A 72 13.64 -24.28 -23.85
C LYS A 72 12.27 -23.85 -24.34
N SER A 73 11.48 -24.77 -24.90
CA SER A 73 10.20 -24.46 -25.54
C SER A 73 9.20 -25.57 -25.28
N PHE A 74 7.92 -25.22 -25.30
CA PHE A 74 6.80 -26.17 -25.30
C PHE A 74 5.84 -25.81 -26.43
N THR A 75 5.05 -26.78 -26.88
CA THR A 75 4.07 -26.58 -27.96
C THR A 75 2.67 -26.81 -27.42
N ILE A 76 1.72 -25.97 -27.82
CA ILE A 76 0.31 -26.10 -27.46
C ILE A 76 -0.43 -26.72 -28.65
N SER A 77 -1.17 -27.81 -28.43
CA SER A 77 -1.99 -28.43 -29.47
C SER A 77 -3.26 -27.62 -29.75
N PRO A 78 -3.85 -27.70 -30.97
CA PRO A 78 -5.10 -26.99 -31.28
C PRO A 78 -6.27 -27.34 -30.35
N LYS A 79 -6.32 -28.58 -29.85
CA LYS A 79 -7.34 -29.03 -28.89
C LYS A 79 -7.18 -28.35 -27.53
N GLN A 80 -5.96 -28.22 -27.03
CA GLN A 80 -5.68 -27.51 -25.77
C GLN A 80 -6.00 -26.01 -25.89
N GLU A 81 -5.73 -25.42 -27.06
CA GLU A 81 -6.08 -24.03 -27.33
C GLU A 81 -7.59 -23.79 -27.32
N GLN A 82 -8.39 -24.70 -27.89
CA GLN A 82 -9.86 -24.64 -27.78
C GLN A 82 -10.34 -24.81 -26.34
N GLN A 83 -9.72 -25.72 -25.58
CA GLN A 83 -10.06 -25.91 -24.17
C GLN A 83 -9.77 -24.66 -23.34
N LEU A 84 -8.63 -24.00 -23.55
CA LEU A 84 -8.27 -22.75 -22.89
C LEU A 84 -9.26 -21.62 -23.18
N LYS A 85 -9.70 -21.48 -24.44
CA LYS A 85 -10.73 -20.51 -24.83
C LYS A 85 -12.10 -20.79 -24.19
N ALA A 86 -12.37 -22.04 -23.84
CA ALA A 86 -13.62 -22.45 -23.20
C ALA A 86 -13.62 -22.27 -21.67
N VAL A 87 -12.47 -22.00 -21.04
CA VAL A 87 -12.37 -21.81 -19.59
C VAL A 87 -13.01 -20.47 -19.20
N LYS A 88 -14.10 -20.54 -18.42
CA LYS A 88 -14.72 -19.37 -17.80
C LYS A 88 -13.77 -18.80 -16.75
N GLY A 89 -13.29 -17.57 -16.96
CA GLY A 89 -12.36 -16.87 -16.05
C GLY A 89 -11.05 -16.43 -16.71
N ILE A 90 -10.71 -16.97 -17.89
CA ILE A 90 -9.57 -16.48 -18.68
C ILE A 90 -10.07 -15.33 -19.56
N ALA A 91 -9.68 -14.09 -19.23
CA ALA A 91 -10.04 -12.91 -20.03
C ALA A 91 -9.26 -12.85 -21.36
N ALA A 92 -7.96 -13.13 -21.30
CA ALA A 92 -7.07 -13.20 -22.45
C ALA A 92 -5.88 -14.09 -22.12
N TYR A 93 -5.24 -14.65 -23.15
CA TYR A 93 -3.94 -15.30 -23.05
C TYR A 93 -3.08 -14.87 -24.22
N SER A 94 -1.76 -14.81 -24.02
CA SER A 94 -0.79 -14.49 -25.06
C SER A 94 0.26 -15.59 -25.12
N LYS A 95 0.76 -15.88 -26.33
CA LYS A 95 1.87 -16.81 -26.55
C LYS A 95 3.14 -15.97 -26.66
N THR A 96 4.02 -16.05 -25.67
CA THR A 96 5.28 -15.31 -25.66
C THR A 96 6.47 -16.27 -25.79
N VAL A 97 7.52 -15.81 -26.44
CA VAL A 97 8.83 -16.48 -26.47
C VAL A 97 9.82 -15.50 -25.87
N GLU A 98 10.42 -15.88 -24.75
CA GLU A 98 11.40 -15.06 -24.03
C GLU A 98 12.74 -15.79 -24.06
N GLU A 99 13.79 -15.12 -24.54
CA GLU A 99 15.16 -15.58 -24.44
C GLU A 99 15.91 -14.68 -23.46
N ARG A 100 16.43 -15.27 -22.38
CA ARG A 100 17.33 -14.56 -21.47
C ARG A 100 18.76 -14.74 -21.95
N VAL A 101 19.35 -13.65 -22.44
CA VAL A 101 20.80 -13.57 -22.66
C VAL A 101 21.46 -13.40 -21.28
N LEU A 102 22.44 -14.26 -20.97
CA LEU A 102 23.27 -14.16 -19.78
C LEU A 102 24.18 -12.92 -19.83
#